data_AF-A0A1B6JER3-F1
#
_entry.id   AF-A0A1B6JER3-F1
#
_cell.length_a   1.000
_cell.length_b   1.000
_cell.length_c   1.000
_cell.angle_alpha   90.00
_cell.angle_beta   90.00
_cell.angle_gamma   90.00
#
_symmetry.space_group_name_H-M   'P 1'
#
loop_
_entity.id
_entity.type
_entity.pdbx_description
1 polymer ?
#
loop_
_entity_poly.entity_id
_entity_poly.type
_entity_poly.pdbx_seq_one_letter_code
_entity_poly.pdbx_strand_id
1 'polypeptide(L)'
;FKVILYINDKRYELALSDQGLPVVVGESRQWTVPSQLADLRTEIVGYSVVATLQGLGVSLHWNLKDTVEVQVTEALWNRTGGLCGRMDGHATNDLEREQDSVVAYANRWQANPPSERCTSSVEEDACVDAASQQSAHEFCNRLMVDKRFEACRKFLPTRQYYEACRWDYCSCRDWNQKACGCRSIAMFVRDCLQHGEKSVENWRDEDNCPVECSGGRVYKACGPASVATCMTGDIELLSSQCEEG
;
A
#
# COMPACT_ATOMS: atom_id res chain seq x y z
N PHE A 1 4.79 9.13 9.50
CA PHE A 1 3.76 8.07 9.46
C PHE A 1 4.27 6.87 10.24
N LYS A 2 3.42 6.15 10.94
CA LYS A 2 3.80 4.97 11.73
C LYS A 2 2.68 3.95 11.72
N VAL A 3 3.03 2.68 11.83
CA VAL A 3 2.07 1.58 11.90
C VAL A 3 2.16 0.95 13.28
N ILE A 4 1.03 0.83 13.98
CA ILE A 4 0.98 0.24 15.32
C ILE A 4 0.32 -1.14 15.20
N LEU A 5 0.99 -2.15 15.74
CA LEU A 5 0.53 -3.53 15.80
C LEU A 5 0.26 -3.91 17.25
N TYR A 6 -0.88 -4.56 17.50
CA TYR A 6 -1.19 -5.17 18.78
C TYR A 6 -1.26 -6.69 18.58
N ILE A 7 -0.36 -7.44 19.24
CA ILE A 7 -0.25 -8.89 19.10
C ILE A 7 -0.22 -9.51 20.50
N ASN A 8 -1.26 -10.27 20.86
CA ASN A 8 -1.40 -10.89 22.19
C ASN A 8 -1.09 -9.91 23.33
N ASP A 9 -1.79 -8.76 23.33
CA ASP A 9 -1.64 -7.65 24.28
C ASP A 9 -0.32 -6.87 24.25
N LYS A 10 0.63 -7.26 23.39
CA LYS A 10 1.87 -6.50 23.19
C LYS A 10 1.71 -5.46 22.09
N ARG A 11 2.21 -4.26 22.35
CA ARG A 11 2.26 -3.17 21.37
C ARG A 11 3.62 -3.13 20.69
N TYR A 12 3.60 -3.14 19.36
CA TYR A 12 4.74 -2.86 18.50
C TYR A 12 4.43 -1.66 17.60
N GLU A 13 5.45 -0.87 17.30
CA GLU A 13 5.36 0.26 16.38
C GLU A 13 6.42 0.08 15.28
N LEU A 14 5.98 0.01 14.04
CA LEU A 14 6.84 0.10 12.86
C LEU A 14 7.00 1.57 12.50
N ALA A 15 8.24 2.03 12.48
CA ALA A 15 8.59 3.42 12.24
C ALA A 15 9.94 3.54 11.50
N LEU A 16 10.28 4.76 11.10
CA LEU A 16 11.62 5.12 10.68
C LEU A 16 12.36 5.75 11.87
N SER A 17 13.61 5.38 12.06
CA SER A 17 14.50 6.04 13.03
C SER A 17 14.86 7.46 12.57
N ASP A 18 15.54 8.22 13.44
CA ASP A 18 16.08 9.54 13.10
C ASP A 18 17.06 9.52 11.91
N GLN A 19 17.64 8.35 11.61
CA GLN A 19 18.50 8.12 10.45
C GLN A 19 17.74 7.64 9.20
N GLY A 20 16.40 7.58 9.26
CA GLY A 20 15.56 7.11 8.16
C GLY A 20 15.58 5.60 7.95
N LEU A 21 16.04 4.82 8.93
CA LEU A 21 16.09 3.35 8.84
C LEU A 21 14.85 2.71 9.46
N PRO A 22 14.29 1.65 8.87
CA PRO A 22 13.13 0.96 9.43
C PRO A 22 13.47 0.27 10.76
N VAL A 23 12.62 0.49 11.75
CA VAL A 23 12.77 -0.04 13.12
C VAL A 23 11.45 -0.57 13.65
N VAL A 24 11.55 -1.54 14.56
CA VAL A 24 10.45 -2.03 15.39
C VAL A 24 10.64 -1.48 16.80
N VAL A 25 9.66 -0.75 17.32
CA VAL A 25 9.67 -0.17 18.67
C VAL A 25 8.65 -0.91 19.53
N GLY A 26 9.11 -1.57 20.59
CA GLY A 26 8.27 -2.13 21.64
C GLY A 26 8.20 -1.21 22.86
N GLU A 27 7.67 -1.70 23.98
CA GLU A 27 7.49 -0.89 25.19
C GLU A 27 8.80 -0.42 25.84
N SER A 28 9.82 -1.28 25.85
CA SER A 28 11.09 -1.04 26.55
C SER A 28 12.33 -1.11 25.67
N ARG A 29 12.17 -1.54 24.42
CA ARG A 29 13.27 -1.84 23.52
C ARG A 29 12.91 -1.54 22.07
N GLN A 30 13.94 -1.22 21.30
CA GLN A 30 13.88 -1.05 19.85
C GLN A 30 14.75 -2.12 19.17
N TRP A 31 14.31 -2.57 17.98
CA TRP A 31 15.02 -3.50 17.11
C TRP A 31 15.14 -2.92 15.70
N THR A 32 16.21 -3.30 15.00
CA THR A 32 16.37 -3.00 13.56
C THR A 32 15.50 -3.94 12.73
N VAL A 33 15.11 -3.53 11.53
CA VAL A 33 14.57 -4.45 10.51
C VAL A 33 15.72 -4.91 9.61
N PRO A 34 15.88 -6.21 9.30
CA PRO A 34 15.04 -7.33 9.70
C PRO A 34 15.22 -7.74 11.17
N SER A 35 14.16 -8.31 11.76
CA SER A 35 14.21 -8.92 13.10
C SER A 35 13.23 -10.08 13.26
N GLN A 36 13.58 -11.01 14.16
CA GLN A 36 12.79 -12.18 14.48
C GLN A 36 12.48 -12.17 15.99
N LEU A 37 11.24 -11.85 16.34
CA LEU A 37 10.71 -11.93 17.71
C LEU A 37 9.84 -13.18 17.86
N ALA A 38 9.30 -13.41 19.05
CA ALA A 38 8.47 -14.60 19.32
C ALA A 38 7.14 -14.60 18.54
N ASP A 39 6.53 -13.43 18.38
CA ASP A 39 5.20 -13.22 17.79
C ASP A 39 5.23 -12.38 16.50
N LEU A 40 6.38 -11.79 16.18
CA LEU A 40 6.55 -10.88 15.06
C LEU A 40 7.86 -11.15 14.32
N ARG A 41 7.78 -11.37 13.01
CA ARG A 41 8.94 -11.38 12.10
C ARG A 41 8.84 -10.15 11.22
N THR A 42 9.96 -9.45 11.01
CA THR A 42 10.05 -8.31 10.11
C THR A 42 11.17 -8.48 9.12
N GLU A 43 10.89 -8.14 7.87
CA GLU A 43 11.82 -8.29 6.74
C GLU A 43 11.81 -7.04 5.90
N ILE A 44 12.96 -6.72 5.28
CA ILE A 44 13.03 -5.70 4.23
C ILE A 44 12.76 -6.42 2.92
N VAL A 45 11.75 -5.96 2.20
CA VAL A 45 11.41 -6.46 0.87
C VAL A 45 11.33 -5.28 -0.10
N GLY A 46 12.26 -5.19 -1.05
CA GLY A 46 12.42 -4.00 -1.88
C GLY A 46 12.60 -2.72 -1.04
N TYR A 47 11.71 -1.73 -1.22
CA TYR A 47 11.65 -0.51 -0.40
C TYR A 47 10.61 -0.55 0.73
N SER A 48 10.14 -1.74 1.07
CA SER A 48 9.06 -1.95 2.00
C SER A 48 9.49 -2.81 3.19
N VAL A 49 8.66 -2.79 4.23
CA VAL A 49 8.76 -3.70 5.36
C VAL A 49 7.58 -4.66 5.33
N VAL A 50 7.89 -5.96 5.34
CA VAL A 50 6.91 -7.02 5.61
C VAL A 50 6.99 -7.39 7.08
N ALA A 51 5.86 -7.28 7.78
CA ALA A 51 5.68 -7.68 9.17
C ALA A 51 4.73 -8.88 9.25
N THR A 52 5.24 -10.06 9.55
CA THR A 52 4.47 -11.29 9.70
C THR A 52 4.15 -11.55 11.16
N LEU A 53 2.87 -11.61 11.49
CA LEU A 53 2.36 -11.95 12.81
C LEU A 53 2.31 -13.48 12.93
N GLN A 54 3.24 -14.03 13.71
CA GLN A 54 3.45 -15.47 13.77
C GLN A 54 2.27 -16.20 14.40
N GLY A 55 1.87 -17.30 13.76
CA GLY A 55 0.74 -18.13 14.22
C GLY A 55 -0.65 -17.53 13.96
N LEU A 56 -0.75 -16.29 13.48
CA LEU A 56 -2.03 -15.64 13.19
C LEU A 56 -2.43 -15.70 11.71
N GLY A 57 -1.48 -16.01 10.82
CA GLY A 57 -1.73 -16.01 9.38
C GLY A 57 -2.06 -14.60 8.87
N VAL A 58 -1.38 -13.58 9.40
CA VAL A 58 -1.48 -12.18 9.00
C VAL A 58 -0.08 -11.67 8.64
N SER A 59 0.03 -10.99 7.51
CA SER A 59 1.20 -10.19 7.15
C SER A 59 0.78 -8.79 6.76
N LEU A 60 1.58 -7.82 7.18
CA LEU A 60 1.42 -6.42 6.82
C LEU A 60 2.60 -6.00 5.95
N HIS A 61 2.30 -5.36 4.83
CA HIS A 61 3.28 -4.82 3.91
C HIS A 61 3.18 -3.29 3.89
N TRP A 62 4.23 -2.62 4.36
CA TRP A 62 4.27 -1.16 4.45
C TRP A 62 5.38 -0.60 3.58
N ASN A 63 5.03 0.28 2.65
CA ASN A 63 5.98 0.90 1.70
C ASN A 63 6.88 2.00 2.33
N LEU A 64 6.96 2.04 3.67
CA LEU A 64 7.67 3.08 4.44
C LEU A 64 7.16 4.51 4.25
N LYS A 65 6.01 4.67 3.57
CA LYS A 65 5.37 5.96 3.30
C LYS A 65 3.90 5.91 3.73
N ASP A 66 3.00 5.74 2.77
CA ASP A 66 1.57 5.97 2.85
C ASP A 66 0.72 4.72 2.53
N THR A 67 1.32 3.67 1.99
CA THR A 67 0.60 2.45 1.60
C THR A 67 0.86 1.34 2.62
N VAL A 68 -0.23 0.83 3.17
CA VAL A 68 -0.25 -0.35 4.04
C VAL A 68 -1.19 -1.36 3.41
N GLU A 69 -0.68 -2.55 3.09
CA GLU A 69 -1.46 -3.69 2.65
C GLU A 69 -1.47 -4.74 3.76
N VAL A 70 -2.63 -5.33 4.02
CA VAL A 70 -2.78 -6.41 5.00
C VAL A 70 -3.23 -7.66 4.24
N GLN A 71 -2.43 -8.71 4.34
CA GLN A 71 -2.76 -10.02 3.82
C GLN A 71 -3.15 -10.93 4.98
N VAL A 72 -4.27 -11.62 4.81
CA VAL A 72 -4.83 -12.54 5.79
C VAL A 72 -5.08 -13.89 5.15
N THR A 73 -4.79 -14.95 5.87
CA THR A 73 -5.08 -16.32 5.42
C THR A 73 -6.54 -16.70 5.72
N GLU A 74 -7.03 -17.73 5.04
CA GLU A 74 -8.38 -18.29 5.24
C GLU A 74 -8.66 -18.74 6.68
N ALA A 75 -7.63 -18.93 7.52
CA ALA A 75 -7.78 -19.22 8.95
C ALA A 75 -8.52 -18.10 9.72
N LEU A 76 -8.62 -16.90 9.14
CA LEU A 76 -9.35 -15.76 9.67
C LEU A 76 -10.69 -15.50 8.97
N TRP A 77 -11.19 -16.44 8.17
CA TRP A 77 -12.52 -16.34 7.56
C TRP A 77 -13.59 -16.06 8.62
N ASN A 78 -14.46 -15.08 8.38
CA ASN A 78 -15.47 -14.57 9.32
C ASN A 78 -14.92 -14.03 10.66
N ARG A 79 -13.61 -13.78 10.78
CA ARG A 79 -12.95 -13.38 12.04
C ARG A 79 -12.23 -12.03 11.94
N THR A 80 -12.36 -11.32 10.84
CA THR A 80 -11.85 -9.95 10.70
C THR A 80 -12.94 -8.92 10.99
N GLY A 81 -12.49 -7.72 11.35
CA GLY A 81 -13.31 -6.52 11.46
C GLY A 81 -12.38 -5.31 11.48
N GLY A 82 -12.79 -4.22 10.87
CA GLY A 82 -11.97 -3.03 10.72
C GLY A 82 -12.34 -2.27 9.46
N LEU A 83 -11.54 -1.27 9.10
CA LEU A 83 -11.71 -0.52 7.85
C LEU A 83 -11.64 -1.40 6.59
N CYS A 84 -10.99 -2.57 6.68
CA CYS A 84 -10.92 -3.55 5.59
C CYS A 84 -12.12 -4.52 5.55
N GLY A 85 -13.16 -4.29 6.36
CA GLY A 85 -14.37 -5.11 6.35
C GLY A 85 -14.22 -6.49 7.00
N ARG A 86 -15.20 -7.35 6.73
CA ARG A 86 -15.23 -8.72 7.23
C ARG A 86 -14.87 -9.67 6.10
N MET A 87 -13.92 -10.57 6.35
CA MET A 87 -13.50 -11.58 5.40
C MET A 87 -14.56 -12.69 5.30
N ASP A 88 -15.66 -12.42 4.61
CA ASP A 88 -16.79 -13.35 4.43
C ASP A 88 -17.24 -13.49 2.96
N GLY A 89 -16.55 -12.81 2.04
CA GLY A 89 -16.81 -12.85 0.60
C GLY A 89 -17.99 -11.98 0.13
N HIS A 90 -18.61 -11.18 1.00
CA HIS A 90 -19.78 -10.36 0.68
C HIS A 90 -19.48 -8.86 0.73
N ALA A 91 -18.91 -8.31 -0.36
CA ALA A 91 -18.52 -6.90 -0.44
C ALA A 91 -19.64 -5.88 -0.09
N THR A 92 -20.92 -6.26 -0.23
CA THR A 92 -22.06 -5.39 0.08
C THR A 92 -22.29 -5.19 1.59
N ASN A 93 -21.73 -6.05 2.45
CA ASN A 93 -21.90 -5.95 3.90
C ASN A 93 -20.66 -5.40 4.61
N ASP A 94 -19.58 -5.09 3.88
CA ASP A 94 -18.30 -4.69 4.49
C ASP A 94 -18.39 -3.38 5.27
N LEU A 95 -19.34 -2.51 4.89
CA LEU A 95 -19.66 -1.28 5.63
C LEU A 95 -20.57 -1.53 6.85
N GLU A 96 -20.86 -2.80 7.19
CA GLU A 96 -21.76 -3.34 8.22
C GLU A 96 -23.24 -2.93 8.09
N ARG A 97 -23.53 -1.73 7.59
CA ARG A 97 -24.88 -1.20 7.36
C ARG A 97 -24.98 -0.67 5.94
N GLU A 98 -26.00 -1.13 5.20
CA GLU A 98 -26.22 -0.79 3.78
C GLU A 98 -26.36 0.72 3.49
N GLN A 99 -26.65 1.55 4.50
CA GLN A 99 -26.96 2.97 4.36
C GLN A 99 -25.85 3.90 4.87
N ASP A 100 -24.78 3.35 5.45
CA ASP A 100 -23.70 4.19 5.96
C ASP A 100 -22.84 4.72 4.81
N SER A 101 -22.54 6.02 4.84
CA SER A 101 -21.50 6.56 3.96
C SER A 101 -20.14 6.01 4.36
N VAL A 102 -19.21 5.92 3.41
CA VAL A 102 -17.82 5.49 3.66
C VAL A 102 -17.18 6.32 4.79
N VAL A 103 -17.48 7.62 4.84
CA VAL A 103 -17.03 8.54 5.89
C VAL A 103 -17.59 8.14 7.26
N ALA A 104 -18.91 7.90 7.35
CA ALA A 104 -19.55 7.50 8.59
C ALA A 104 -19.03 6.14 9.09
N TYR A 105 -18.78 5.20 8.17
CA TYR A 105 -18.14 3.93 8.48
C TYR A 105 -16.73 4.13 9.04
N ALA A 106 -15.89 4.89 8.35
CA ALA A 106 -14.50 5.11 8.76
C ALA A 106 -14.40 5.82 10.13
N ASN A 107 -15.29 6.77 10.40
CA ASN A 107 -15.31 7.50 11.67
C ASN A 107 -15.63 6.62 12.88
N ARG A 108 -16.29 5.45 12.72
CA ARG A 108 -16.54 4.52 13.83
C ARG A 108 -15.31 3.72 14.22
N TRP A 109 -14.35 3.57 13.31
CA TRP A 109 -13.10 2.85 13.53
C TRP A 109 -11.99 3.74 14.09
N GLN A 110 -12.31 4.97 14.52
CA GLN A 110 -11.35 5.84 15.16
C GLN A 110 -10.82 5.23 16.46
N ALA A 111 -9.53 4.87 16.47
CA ALA A 111 -8.80 4.47 17.66
C ALA A 111 -8.30 5.72 18.43
N ASN A 112 -9.23 6.61 18.84
CA ASN A 112 -8.85 7.83 19.55
C ASN A 112 -8.34 7.49 20.96
N PRO A 113 -7.08 7.81 21.31
CA PRO A 113 -6.71 7.87 22.72
C PRO A 113 -7.55 8.98 23.41
N PRO A 114 -7.83 8.88 24.72
CA PRO A 114 -8.69 9.83 25.44
C PRO A 114 -8.29 11.31 25.30
N SER A 115 -7.04 11.58 24.94
CA SER A 115 -6.42 12.90 24.81
C SER A 115 -6.51 13.53 23.41
N GLU A 116 -6.89 12.78 22.37
CA GLU A 116 -6.88 13.27 20.99
C GLU A 116 -8.30 13.34 20.43
N ARG A 117 -8.67 14.51 19.89
CA ARG A 117 -9.92 14.69 19.15
C ARG A 117 -9.57 14.72 17.66
N CYS A 118 -9.82 13.62 16.95
CA CYS A 118 -9.85 13.64 15.50
C CYS A 118 -11.10 14.39 15.02
N THR A 119 -10.92 15.55 14.41
CA THR A 119 -12.01 16.24 13.70
C THR A 119 -12.12 15.67 12.28
N SER A 120 -13.28 15.15 11.93
CA SER A 120 -13.57 14.70 10.57
C SER A 120 -13.83 15.90 9.65
N SER A 121 -12.81 16.43 9.00
CA SER A 121 -12.99 17.25 7.80
C SER A 121 -12.75 16.35 6.59
N VAL A 122 -13.81 15.94 5.91
CA VAL A 122 -13.69 15.22 4.65
C VAL A 122 -13.89 16.21 3.52
N GLU A 123 -12.86 16.40 2.71
CA GLU A 123 -13.05 16.96 1.37
C GLU A 123 -13.60 15.84 0.48
N GLU A 124 -14.89 15.90 0.17
CA GLU A 124 -15.57 14.86 -0.62
C GLU A 124 -15.07 14.81 -2.07
N ASP A 125 -14.55 15.92 -2.62
CA ASP A 125 -13.96 15.97 -3.96
C ASP A 125 -12.72 16.88 -3.98
N ALA A 126 -11.56 16.30 -4.29
CA ALA A 126 -10.32 17.04 -4.44
C ALA A 126 -10.24 17.85 -5.76
N CYS A 127 -11.00 17.45 -6.78
CA CYS A 127 -11.04 18.09 -8.09
C CYS A 127 -12.17 19.14 -8.17
N VAL A 128 -12.09 20.21 -7.39
CA VAL A 128 -13.18 21.22 -7.31
C VAL A 128 -13.40 22.06 -8.57
N ASP A 129 -12.39 22.23 -9.41
CA ASP A 129 -12.45 23.10 -10.61
C ASP A 129 -12.35 22.31 -11.92
N ALA A 130 -13.03 22.79 -12.97
CA ALA A 130 -13.12 22.10 -14.26
C ALA A 130 -11.76 21.84 -14.92
N ALA A 131 -10.79 22.74 -14.73
CA ALA A 131 -9.45 22.59 -15.29
C ALA A 131 -8.69 21.44 -14.62
N SER A 132 -8.77 21.33 -13.29
CA SER A 132 -8.20 20.21 -12.53
C SER A 132 -8.85 18.88 -12.90
N GLN A 133 -10.19 18.86 -13.03
CA GLN A 133 -10.94 17.67 -13.45
C GLN A 133 -10.51 17.17 -14.82
N GLN A 134 -10.35 18.09 -15.78
CA GLN A 134 -9.92 17.76 -17.15
C GLN A 134 -8.47 17.25 -17.16
N SER A 135 -7.56 17.93 -16.46
CA SER A 135 -6.14 17.53 -16.41
C SER A 135 -5.96 16.16 -15.75
N ALA A 136 -6.69 15.91 -14.65
CA ALA A 136 -6.69 14.62 -13.97
C ALA A 136 -7.30 13.52 -14.86
N HIS A 137 -8.40 13.82 -15.57
CA HIS A 137 -8.99 12.90 -16.55
C HIS A 137 -7.99 12.53 -17.64
N GLU A 138 -7.39 13.51 -18.32
CA GLU A 138 -6.43 13.27 -19.42
C GLU A 138 -5.25 12.42 -18.95
N PHE A 139 -4.69 12.74 -17.79
CA PHE A 139 -3.56 12.02 -17.23
C PHE A 139 -3.92 10.57 -16.85
N CYS A 140 -4.94 10.38 -16.01
CA CYS A 140 -5.32 9.08 -15.49
C CYS A 140 -5.93 8.17 -16.57
N ASN A 141 -6.74 8.73 -17.48
CA ASN A 141 -7.30 7.98 -18.59
C ASN A 141 -6.19 7.48 -19.52
N ARG A 142 -5.21 8.33 -19.87
CA ARG A 142 -4.07 7.93 -20.72
C ARG A 142 -3.33 6.72 -20.15
N LEU A 143 -3.05 6.72 -18.84
CA LEU A 143 -2.40 5.58 -18.18
C LEU A 143 -3.30 4.33 -18.20
N MET A 144 -4.58 4.48 -17.88
CA MET A 144 -5.52 3.35 -17.86
C MET A 144 -5.85 2.78 -19.24
N VAL A 145 -5.67 3.55 -20.32
CA VAL A 145 -5.88 3.07 -21.70
C VAL A 145 -4.64 2.44 -22.33
N ASP A 146 -3.51 2.43 -21.62
CA ASP A 146 -2.26 1.84 -22.09
C ASP A 146 -2.46 0.37 -22.49
N LYS A 147 -1.88 -0.02 -23.63
CA LYS A 147 -2.01 -1.39 -24.16
C LYS A 147 -1.38 -2.43 -23.24
N ARG A 148 -0.36 -2.07 -22.47
CA ARG A 148 0.26 -2.94 -21.45
C ARG A 148 -0.76 -3.41 -20.42
N PHE A 149 -1.81 -2.62 -20.16
CA PHE A 149 -2.83 -2.92 -19.15
C PHE A 149 -3.99 -3.76 -19.72
N GLU A 150 -4.03 -4.03 -21.02
CA GLU A 150 -5.18 -4.66 -21.67
C GLU A 150 -5.60 -5.99 -21.04
N ALA A 151 -4.65 -6.84 -20.68
CA ALA A 151 -4.94 -8.12 -20.01
C ALA A 151 -5.53 -7.90 -18.61
N CYS A 152 -4.90 -7.05 -17.79
CA CYS A 152 -5.35 -6.69 -16.45
C CYS A 152 -6.79 -6.16 -16.42
N ARG A 153 -7.15 -5.30 -17.38
CA ARG A 153 -8.48 -4.69 -17.46
C ARG A 153 -9.63 -5.69 -17.66
N LYS A 154 -9.33 -6.94 -18.03
CA LYS A 154 -10.33 -8.00 -18.21
C LYS A 154 -10.80 -8.61 -16.90
N PHE A 155 -10.00 -8.51 -15.84
CA PHE A 155 -10.29 -9.15 -14.54
C PHE A 155 -10.18 -8.21 -13.33
N LEU A 156 -9.50 -7.06 -13.46
CA LEU A 156 -9.44 -6.05 -12.40
C LEU A 156 -10.50 -4.95 -12.56
N PRO A 157 -11.00 -4.40 -11.45
CA PRO A 157 -12.02 -3.36 -11.47
C PRO A 157 -11.39 -1.98 -11.77
N THR A 158 -11.21 -1.66 -13.05
CA THR A 158 -10.44 -0.50 -13.55
C THR A 158 -10.96 0.86 -13.09
N ARG A 159 -12.28 0.98 -12.87
CA ARG A 159 -12.93 2.24 -12.49
C ARG A 159 -12.40 2.78 -11.17
N GLN A 160 -12.21 1.91 -10.17
CA GLN A 160 -11.78 2.29 -8.83
C GLN A 160 -10.37 2.90 -8.86
N TYR A 161 -9.43 2.27 -9.57
CA TYR A 161 -8.07 2.81 -9.73
C TYR A 161 -8.04 4.10 -10.52
N TYR A 162 -8.89 4.24 -11.54
CA TYR A 162 -9.04 5.49 -12.30
C TYR A 162 -9.58 6.63 -11.42
N GLU A 163 -10.61 6.39 -10.62
CA GLU A 163 -11.18 7.41 -9.73
C GLU A 163 -10.20 7.77 -8.61
N ALA A 164 -9.49 6.79 -8.04
CA ALA A 164 -8.41 7.02 -7.08
C ALA A 164 -7.28 7.87 -7.69
N CYS A 165 -6.84 7.56 -8.92
CA CYS A 165 -5.84 8.35 -9.62
C CYS A 165 -6.28 9.81 -9.79
N ARG A 166 -7.54 10.05 -10.17
CA ARG A 166 -8.04 11.43 -10.34
C ARG A 166 -8.07 12.18 -9.03
N TRP A 167 -8.55 11.52 -7.98
CA TRP A 167 -8.61 12.11 -6.65
C TRP A 167 -7.20 12.45 -6.13
N ASP A 168 -6.26 11.51 -6.20
CA ASP A 168 -4.86 11.71 -5.77
C ASP A 168 -4.12 12.76 -6.60
N TYR A 169 -4.40 12.84 -7.91
CA TYR A 169 -3.87 13.91 -8.77
C TYR A 169 -4.33 15.28 -8.28
N CYS A 170 -5.61 15.43 -7.96
CA CYS A 170 -6.20 16.70 -7.56
C CYS A 170 -5.90 17.08 -6.11
N SER A 171 -5.74 16.11 -5.20
CA SER A 171 -5.44 16.38 -3.78
C SER A 171 -3.98 16.81 -3.56
N CYS A 172 -3.12 16.58 -4.56
CA CYS A 172 -1.69 16.78 -4.48
C CYS A 172 -1.21 18.05 -5.22
N ARG A 173 -1.95 19.16 -5.06
CA ARG A 173 -1.70 20.43 -5.78
C ARG A 173 -0.33 21.05 -5.47
N ASP A 174 0.12 20.93 -4.22
CA ASP A 174 1.30 21.64 -3.71
C ASP A 174 2.62 20.87 -3.90
N TRP A 175 2.59 19.69 -4.51
CA TRP A 175 3.78 18.86 -4.70
C TRP A 175 3.98 18.42 -6.15
N ASN A 176 3.40 17.29 -6.53
CA ASN A 176 3.47 16.77 -7.89
C ASN A 176 2.25 15.90 -8.15
N GLN A 177 1.23 16.52 -8.74
CA GLN A 177 -0.06 15.90 -9.05
C GLN A 177 0.10 14.59 -9.84
N LYS A 178 0.98 14.60 -10.86
CA LYS A 178 1.27 13.39 -11.67
C LYS A 178 1.86 12.29 -10.79
N ALA A 179 2.85 12.61 -9.96
CA ALA A 179 3.48 11.62 -9.08
C ALA A 179 2.48 11.00 -8.09
N CYS A 180 1.54 11.79 -7.58
CA CYS A 180 0.47 11.30 -6.72
C CYS A 180 -0.49 10.36 -7.48
N GLY A 181 -1.01 10.75 -8.64
CA GLY A 181 -1.84 9.85 -9.47
C GLY A 181 -1.10 8.58 -9.93
N CYS A 182 0.22 8.66 -10.14
CA CYS A 182 1.04 7.49 -10.45
C CYS A 182 1.07 6.46 -9.31
N ARG A 183 0.89 6.87 -8.04
CA ARG A 183 0.85 5.93 -6.90
C ARG A 183 -0.41 5.07 -6.95
N SER A 184 -1.55 5.66 -7.27
CA SER A 184 -2.81 4.92 -7.42
C SER A 184 -2.76 3.95 -8.60
N ILE A 185 -2.12 4.33 -9.71
CA ILE A 185 -1.88 3.43 -10.86
C ILE A 185 -0.87 2.33 -10.53
N ALA A 186 0.14 2.60 -9.70
CA ALA A 186 1.07 1.58 -9.24
C ALA A 186 0.36 0.44 -8.49
N MET A 187 -0.70 0.75 -7.73
CA MET A 187 -1.53 -0.27 -7.08
C MET A 187 -2.25 -1.17 -8.10
N PHE A 188 -2.78 -0.61 -9.20
CA PHE A 188 -3.35 -1.41 -10.29
C PHE A 188 -2.33 -2.37 -10.90
N VAL A 189 -1.10 -1.88 -11.12
CA VAL A 189 -0.02 -2.69 -11.67
C VAL A 189 0.39 -3.80 -10.70
N ARG A 190 0.55 -3.48 -9.41
CA ARG A 190 0.85 -4.44 -8.35
C ARG A 190 -0.19 -5.57 -8.33
N ASP A 191 -1.48 -5.22 -8.28
CA ASP A 191 -2.56 -6.20 -8.26
C ASP A 191 -2.57 -7.06 -9.53
N CYS A 192 -2.25 -6.46 -10.68
CA CYS A 192 -2.14 -7.21 -11.92
C CYS A 192 -0.95 -8.20 -11.92
N LEU A 193 0.21 -7.78 -11.42
CA LEU A 193 1.38 -8.64 -11.26
C LEU A 193 1.13 -9.78 -10.27
N GLN A 194 0.36 -9.55 -9.20
CA GLN A 194 -0.07 -10.59 -8.27
C GLN A 194 -0.95 -11.67 -8.94
N HIS A 195 -1.68 -11.30 -10.00
CA HIS A 195 -2.40 -12.26 -10.86
C HIS A 195 -1.50 -12.92 -11.92
N GLY A 196 -0.19 -12.64 -11.90
CA GLY A 196 0.80 -13.25 -12.80
C GLY A 196 0.90 -12.60 -14.18
N GLU A 197 0.23 -11.49 -14.43
CA GLU A 197 0.26 -10.82 -15.73
C GLU A 197 1.46 -9.89 -15.83
N LYS A 198 2.41 -10.26 -16.68
CA LYS A 198 3.72 -9.60 -16.80
C LYS A 198 3.76 -8.48 -17.83
N SER A 199 2.70 -8.29 -18.63
CA SER A 199 2.65 -7.23 -19.64
C SER A 199 2.83 -5.82 -19.06
N VAL A 200 2.60 -5.66 -17.76
CA VAL A 200 2.70 -4.39 -17.02
C VAL A 200 4.07 -4.12 -16.39
N GLU A 201 5.03 -5.04 -16.47
CA GLU A 201 6.33 -4.91 -15.78
C GLU A 201 7.09 -3.62 -16.16
N ASN A 202 6.92 -3.15 -17.41
CA ASN A 202 7.57 -1.95 -17.93
C ASN A 202 6.59 -0.78 -18.10
N TRP A 203 5.56 -0.67 -17.26
CA TRP A 203 4.54 0.39 -17.39
C TRP A 203 5.09 1.80 -17.15
N ARG A 204 6.18 1.92 -16.38
CA ARG A 204 6.89 3.17 -16.18
C ARG A 204 7.91 3.38 -17.29
N ASP A 205 7.87 4.53 -17.91
CA ASP A 205 8.80 4.99 -18.94
C ASP A 205 8.91 6.53 -18.90
N GLU A 206 9.65 7.11 -19.84
CA GLU A 206 9.86 8.57 -19.91
C GLU A 206 8.54 9.36 -20.02
N ASP A 207 7.53 8.78 -20.68
CA ASP A 207 6.22 9.41 -20.91
C ASP A 207 5.18 9.02 -19.85
N ASN A 208 5.40 7.92 -19.15
CA ASN A 208 4.47 7.30 -18.20
C ASN A 208 5.12 7.15 -16.84
N CYS A 209 4.87 8.12 -15.95
CA CYS A 209 5.23 8.01 -14.54
C CYS A 209 6.70 7.63 -14.28
N PRO A 210 7.68 8.37 -14.84
CA PRO A 210 9.10 8.03 -14.75
C PRO A 210 9.59 7.97 -13.30
N VAL A 211 10.53 7.06 -13.05
CA VAL A 211 11.21 6.90 -11.75
C VAL A 211 12.71 7.05 -11.97
N GLU A 212 13.31 7.96 -11.20
CA GLU A 212 14.76 8.14 -11.18
C GLU A 212 15.39 7.29 -10.08
N CYS A 213 16.33 6.44 -10.46
CA CYS A 213 17.11 5.62 -9.54
C CYS A 213 18.55 6.16 -9.48
N SER A 214 19.10 6.25 -8.26
CA SER A 214 20.49 6.68 -8.03
C SER A 214 21.41 5.50 -7.71
N GLY A 215 22.74 5.72 -7.75
CA GLY A 215 23.72 4.72 -7.34
C GLY A 215 23.82 3.50 -8.26
N GLY A 216 23.57 3.68 -9.57
CA GLY A 216 23.64 2.61 -10.57
C GLY A 216 22.49 1.61 -10.52
N ARG A 217 21.42 1.92 -9.77
CA ARG A 217 20.20 1.10 -9.70
C ARG A 217 19.31 1.36 -10.91
N VAL A 218 18.49 0.37 -11.23
CA VAL A 218 17.46 0.44 -12.28
C VAL A 218 16.12 0.10 -11.66
N TYR A 219 15.07 0.79 -12.10
CA TYR A 219 13.71 0.50 -11.69
C TYR A 219 13.23 -0.83 -12.26
N LYS A 220 12.48 -1.59 -11.46
CA LYS A 220 11.69 -2.75 -11.87
C LYS A 220 10.34 -2.72 -11.17
N ALA A 221 9.25 -2.89 -11.92
CA ALA A 221 7.92 -3.07 -11.30
C ALA A 221 7.81 -4.40 -10.55
N CYS A 222 8.61 -5.39 -10.95
CA CYS A 222 8.71 -6.71 -10.34
C CYS A 222 10.20 -7.04 -10.14
N GLY A 223 10.80 -6.40 -9.14
CA GLY A 223 12.17 -6.64 -8.71
C GLY A 223 12.28 -7.80 -7.71
N PRO A 224 13.48 -8.34 -7.48
CA PRO A 224 13.69 -9.35 -6.45
C PRO A 224 13.26 -8.84 -5.07
N ALA A 225 12.48 -9.65 -4.35
CA ALA A 225 12.02 -9.35 -2.99
C ALA A 225 13.17 -9.00 -2.04
N SER A 226 14.28 -9.73 -2.07
CA SER A 226 15.47 -9.44 -1.27
C SER A 226 16.67 -9.22 -2.19
N VAL A 227 17.54 -8.28 -1.84
CA VAL A 227 18.80 -8.07 -2.55
C VAL A 227 19.96 -8.28 -1.60
N ALA A 228 21.00 -8.96 -2.09
CA ALA A 228 22.25 -9.10 -1.36
C ALA A 228 22.79 -7.71 -1.01
N THR A 229 23.15 -7.52 0.26
CA THR A 229 23.87 -6.33 0.72
C THR A 229 25.28 -6.73 1.14
N CYS A 230 26.18 -5.75 1.26
CA CYS A 230 27.55 -5.98 1.76
C CYS A 230 27.57 -6.73 3.11
N MET A 231 26.50 -6.64 3.90
CA MET A 231 26.37 -7.32 5.20
C MET A 231 25.73 -8.70 5.13
N THR A 232 24.81 -8.94 4.18
CA THR A 232 24.00 -10.17 4.14
C THR A 232 24.53 -11.25 3.21
N GLY A 233 25.41 -10.91 2.25
CA GLY A 233 25.89 -11.86 1.24
C GLY A 233 24.80 -12.31 0.27
N ASP A 234 25.07 -13.34 -0.54
CA ASP A 234 24.12 -13.88 -1.51
C ASP A 234 22.87 -14.46 -0.82
N ILE A 235 21.69 -13.93 -1.16
CA ILE A 235 20.41 -14.43 -0.67
C ILE A 235 19.82 -15.33 -1.76
N GLU A 236 19.45 -16.57 -1.42
CA GLU A 236 18.63 -17.41 -2.32
C GLU A 236 17.26 -16.73 -2.51
N LEU A 237 17.07 -16.18 -3.71
CA LEU A 237 15.86 -15.50 -4.13
C LEU A 237 14.72 -16.51 -4.26
N LEU A 238 13.81 -16.53 -3.28
CA LEU A 238 12.53 -17.22 -3.43
C LEU A 238 11.75 -16.54 -4.56
N SER A 239 11.64 -17.23 -5.69
CA SER A 239 11.31 -16.70 -7.01
C SER A 239 9.83 -16.34 -7.23
N SER A 240 8.99 -16.36 -6.20
CA SER A 240 7.54 -16.17 -6.35
C SER A 240 7.03 -14.82 -5.86
N GLN A 241 7.86 -14.03 -5.15
CA GLN A 241 7.47 -12.72 -4.64
C GLN A 241 8.41 -11.67 -5.21
N CYS A 242 7.83 -10.66 -5.86
CA CYS A 242 8.55 -9.51 -6.38
C CYS A 242 7.89 -8.23 -5.90
N GLU A 243 8.70 -7.19 -5.78
CA GLU A 243 8.25 -5.86 -5.34
C GLU A 243 8.76 -4.79 -6.30
N GLU A 244 8.01 -3.69 -6.39
CA GLU A 244 8.40 -2.52 -7.16
C GLU A 244 9.60 -1.80 -6.49
N GLY A 245 10.67 -1.51 -7.24
CA GLY A 245 11.81 -0.75 -6.74
C GLY A 245 13.02 -0.62 -7.67
#